data_AF-A0AAP0S2J5-F1
#
_entry.id   AF-A0AAP0S2J5-F1
#
_cell.length_a   1.000
_cell.length_b   1.000
_cell.length_c   1.000
_cell.angle_alpha   90.00
_cell.angle_beta   90.00
_cell.angle_gamma   90.00
#
_symmetry.space_group_name_H-M   'P 1'
#
loop_
_entity.id
_entity.type
_entity.pdbx_description
1 polymer ?
#
loop_
_entity_poly.entity_id
_entity_poly.type
_entity_poly.pdbx_seq_one_letter_code
_entity_poly.pdbx_strand_id
1 'polypeptide(L)'
;MPPLGVQLRVQHQQVVVDNGLVQVTLSVPEGMVMGIQYNGIDNLLDTLNEEDGRGYWDAVWSEPGSLMKSNKIKGTSFRVIMADENQIELSFATSWNPSFNDSGIPLNIDKRFIMLRGDSGFYLYAIYERLEGWPDLNIDQTRIVFKLQRNKFQYMALSDDRQRIMPMFEDREHGQPLAYPEAVLLTNPTNPALRGEVPPLIDVSTFSLKIFSMFLAYMPSYCEAQVDDKYQYSCDDKDNQVHGWICFEPPVGFWMITPSDEFRTAGPVKQDLTSHVGPITLS
;
A
#
# COMPACT_ATOMS: atom_id res chain seq x y z
N MET A 1 29.30 20.15 3.52
CA MET A 1 29.83 19.12 2.60
C MET A 1 28.93 19.12 1.36
N PRO A 2 29.45 18.96 0.14
CA PRO A 2 28.58 18.75 -1.02
C PRO A 2 27.71 17.52 -0.77
N PRO A 3 26.44 17.50 -1.22
CA PRO A 3 25.58 16.34 -1.04
C PRO A 3 26.27 15.12 -1.64
N LEU A 4 26.31 14.00 -0.90
CA LEU A 4 26.87 12.75 -1.42
C LEU A 4 26.09 12.38 -2.69
N GLY A 5 26.79 11.93 -3.73
CA GLY A 5 26.12 11.36 -4.91
C GLY A 5 25.39 10.07 -4.54
N VAL A 6 24.39 9.67 -5.32
CA VAL A 6 23.65 8.43 -5.05
C VAL A 6 24.61 7.23 -5.12
N GLN A 7 24.56 6.38 -4.10
CA GLN A 7 25.43 5.21 -3.94
C GLN A 7 24.65 3.93 -4.22
N LEU A 8 25.26 3.04 -5.02
CA LEU A 8 24.73 1.71 -5.30
C LEU A 8 25.62 0.64 -4.67
N ARG A 9 25.03 -0.30 -3.91
CA ARG A 9 25.72 -1.49 -3.44
C ARG A 9 24.93 -2.74 -3.82
N VAL A 10 25.43 -3.48 -4.80
CA VAL A 10 24.84 -4.75 -5.23
C VAL A 10 25.49 -5.90 -4.46
N GLN A 11 24.68 -6.73 -3.82
CA GLN A 11 25.09 -7.93 -3.11
C GLN A 11 24.35 -9.15 -3.70
N HIS A 12 24.65 -10.36 -3.21
CA HIS A 12 24.12 -11.59 -3.80
C HIS A 12 22.58 -11.70 -3.72
N GLN A 13 21.98 -11.29 -2.60
CA GLN A 13 20.54 -11.43 -2.33
C GLN A 13 19.80 -10.09 -2.20
N GLN A 14 20.53 -8.98 -2.23
CA GLN A 14 19.96 -7.65 -2.05
C GLN A 14 20.75 -6.58 -2.79
N VAL A 15 20.09 -5.47 -3.08
CA VAL A 15 20.70 -4.25 -3.58
C VAL A 15 20.28 -3.08 -2.71
N VAL A 16 21.25 -2.23 -2.40
CA VAL A 16 21.08 -1.07 -1.53
C VAL A 16 21.34 0.19 -2.32
N VAL A 17 20.41 1.13 -2.27
CA VAL A 17 20.50 2.45 -2.89
C VAL A 17 20.42 3.50 -1.79
N ASP A 18 21.40 4.41 -1.75
CA ASP A 18 21.57 5.38 -0.66
C ASP A 18 21.96 6.75 -1.24
N ASN A 19 21.14 7.79 -1.03
CA ASN A 19 21.45 9.15 -1.47
C ASN A 19 21.95 10.08 -0.34
N GLY A 20 22.24 9.51 0.83
CA GLY A 20 22.66 10.23 2.04
C GLY A 20 21.51 10.81 2.87
N LEU A 21 20.26 10.78 2.38
CA LEU A 21 19.05 11.17 3.11
C LEU A 21 18.17 9.96 3.43
N VAL A 22 17.96 9.11 2.42
CA VAL A 22 17.19 7.87 2.50
C VAL A 22 18.02 6.73 1.91
N GLN A 23 17.96 5.57 2.56
CA GLN A 23 18.54 4.34 2.06
C GLN A 23 17.45 3.29 1.89
N VAL A 24 17.39 2.67 0.71
CA VAL A 24 16.40 1.66 0.36
C VAL A 24 17.11 0.35 0.05
N THR A 25 16.66 -0.74 0.67
CA THR A 25 17.16 -2.09 0.46
C THR A 25 16.11 -2.92 -0.25
N LEU A 26 16.48 -3.52 -1.39
CA LEU A 26 15.61 -4.31 -2.25
C LEU A 26 16.15 -5.73 -2.39
N SER A 27 15.27 -6.74 -2.41
CA SER A 27 15.66 -8.13 -2.65
C SER A 27 16.03 -8.37 -4.11
N VAL A 28 17.01 -9.24 -4.36
CA VAL A 28 17.48 -9.60 -5.71
C VAL A 28 17.24 -11.10 -5.94
N PRO A 29 16.61 -11.52 -7.06
CA PRO A 29 16.06 -10.70 -8.15
C PRO A 29 14.60 -10.27 -7.93
N GLU A 30 13.99 -10.58 -6.78
CA GLU A 30 12.53 -10.48 -6.63
C GLU A 30 12.00 -9.04 -6.62
N GLY A 31 12.81 -8.06 -6.20
CA GLY A 31 12.41 -6.65 -6.15
C GLY A 31 11.37 -6.35 -5.07
N MET A 32 11.54 -6.93 -3.88
CA MET A 32 10.76 -6.59 -2.68
C MET A 32 11.51 -5.55 -1.88
N VAL A 33 10.80 -4.57 -1.31
CA VAL A 33 11.40 -3.56 -0.43
C VAL A 33 11.55 -4.16 0.95
N MET A 34 12.79 -4.50 1.29
CA MET A 34 13.17 -5.16 2.54
C MET A 34 13.34 -4.14 3.68
N GLY A 35 13.74 -2.91 3.34
CA GLY A 35 13.89 -1.85 4.32
C GLY A 35 14.05 -0.47 3.71
N ILE A 36 13.66 0.52 4.50
CA ILE A 36 13.80 1.94 4.21
C ILE A 36 14.38 2.58 5.46
N GLN A 37 15.62 3.06 5.40
CA GLN A 37 16.24 3.79 6.50
C GLN A 37 16.10 5.29 6.26
N TYR A 38 15.62 6.02 7.26
CA TYR A 38 15.39 7.46 7.16
C TYR A 38 15.44 8.13 8.55
N ASN A 39 16.08 9.31 8.62
CA ASN A 39 16.09 10.19 9.79
C ASN A 39 16.39 9.48 11.14
N GLY A 40 17.44 8.64 11.15
CA GLY A 40 17.86 7.89 12.35
C GLY A 40 16.99 6.68 12.72
N ILE A 41 15.94 6.37 11.95
CA ILE A 41 15.19 5.13 12.07
C ILE A 41 15.83 4.09 11.14
N ASP A 42 16.31 2.98 11.72
CA ASP A 42 17.01 1.91 10.99
C ASP A 42 16.17 1.27 9.88
N ASN A 43 14.86 1.08 10.12
CA ASN A 43 13.93 0.61 9.10
C ASN A 43 12.52 1.14 9.38
N LEU A 44 11.92 1.88 8.45
CA LEU A 44 10.54 2.34 8.57
C LEU A 44 9.53 1.19 8.48
N LEU A 45 9.91 0.08 7.83
CA LEU A 45 9.05 -1.08 7.61
C LEU A 45 8.99 -2.00 8.82
N ASP A 46 7.85 -2.67 9.01
CA ASP A 46 7.60 -3.57 10.13
C ASP A 46 8.42 -4.87 10.02
N THR A 47 9.50 -4.93 10.79
CA THR A 47 10.43 -6.06 10.83
C THR A 47 9.87 -7.33 11.46
N LEU A 48 8.66 -7.28 12.04
CA LEU A 48 7.93 -8.49 12.45
C LEU A 48 7.42 -9.29 11.24
N ASN A 49 7.31 -8.66 10.07
CA ASN A 49 7.04 -9.37 8.82
C ASN A 49 8.34 -9.94 8.24
N GLU A 50 8.20 -11.09 7.57
CA GLU A 50 9.22 -11.61 6.67
C GLU A 50 9.63 -10.56 5.65
N GLU A 51 10.87 -10.64 5.17
CA GLU A 51 11.48 -9.59 4.33
C GLU A 51 10.69 -9.32 3.05
N ASP A 52 10.09 -10.35 2.45
CA ASP A 52 9.26 -10.25 1.24
C ASP A 52 7.81 -9.78 1.53
N GLY A 53 7.47 -9.56 2.80
CA GLY A 53 6.14 -9.17 3.29
C GLY A 53 6.08 -7.75 3.84
N ARG A 54 7.16 -6.97 3.71
CA ARG A 54 7.31 -5.60 4.22
C ARG A 54 6.85 -4.56 3.22
N GLY A 55 7.54 -4.46 2.08
CA GLY A 55 7.11 -3.66 0.94
C GLY A 55 7.09 -4.50 -0.33
N TYR A 56 5.94 -4.66 -0.97
CA TYR A 56 5.78 -5.59 -2.09
C TYR A 56 4.70 -5.16 -3.06
N TRP A 57 4.76 -5.72 -4.27
CA TRP A 57 3.70 -5.61 -5.25
C TRP A 57 2.88 -6.90 -5.25
N ASP A 58 1.56 -6.79 -5.31
CA ASP A 58 0.67 -7.93 -5.55
C ASP A 58 -0.33 -7.65 -6.66
N ALA A 59 -0.88 -8.72 -7.23
CA ALA A 59 -1.98 -8.64 -8.16
C ALA A 59 -3.04 -9.68 -7.82
N VAL A 60 -4.29 -9.27 -7.98
CA VAL A 60 -5.47 -10.13 -7.95
C VAL A 60 -5.96 -10.27 -9.39
N TRP A 61 -6.01 -11.49 -9.88
CA TRP A 61 -6.24 -11.78 -11.28
C TRP A 61 -6.92 -13.13 -11.49
N SER A 62 -7.47 -13.36 -12.68
CA SER A 62 -8.05 -14.65 -13.06
C SER A 62 -7.93 -14.89 -14.56
N GLU A 63 -7.86 -16.16 -14.95
CA GLU A 63 -8.24 -16.53 -16.31
C GLU A 63 -9.76 -16.36 -16.50
N PRO A 64 -10.24 -16.02 -17.70
CA PRO A 64 -11.68 -15.90 -17.97
C PRO A 64 -12.45 -17.15 -17.54
N GLY A 65 -13.47 -16.96 -16.69
CA GLY A 65 -14.31 -18.04 -16.17
C GLY A 65 -13.68 -18.89 -15.07
N SER A 66 -12.50 -18.52 -14.57
CA SER A 66 -11.80 -19.20 -13.47
C SER A 66 -11.91 -18.44 -12.14
N LEU A 67 -11.53 -19.09 -11.05
CA LEU A 67 -11.47 -18.46 -9.73
C LEU A 67 -10.34 -17.43 -9.66
N MET A 68 -10.56 -16.36 -8.89
CA MET A 68 -9.56 -15.33 -8.62
C MET A 68 -8.36 -15.92 -7.87
N LYS A 69 -7.18 -15.47 -8.27
CA LYS A 69 -5.88 -15.78 -7.70
C LYS A 69 -5.25 -14.49 -7.17
N SER A 70 -4.46 -14.59 -6.12
CA SER A 70 -3.66 -13.49 -5.59
C SER A 70 -2.21 -13.91 -5.49
N ASN A 71 -1.31 -13.13 -6.07
CA ASN A 71 0.11 -13.43 -6.10
C ASN A 71 0.93 -12.16 -5.84
N LYS A 72 1.98 -12.29 -5.03
CA LYS A 72 3.05 -11.29 -5.00
C LYS A 72 3.79 -11.33 -6.35
N ILE A 73 4.07 -10.15 -6.90
CA ILE A 73 4.82 -10.01 -8.15
C ILE A 73 6.32 -10.10 -7.83
N LYS A 74 6.89 -11.29 -8.02
CA LYS A 74 8.33 -11.56 -7.85
C LYS A 74 9.05 -11.44 -9.19
N GLY A 75 10.07 -10.59 -9.24
CA GLY A 75 11.01 -10.52 -10.35
C GLY A 75 11.85 -11.80 -10.45
N THR A 76 12.21 -12.19 -11.67
CA THR A 76 13.13 -13.29 -11.95
C THR A 76 14.47 -12.80 -12.50
N SER A 77 14.56 -11.51 -12.82
CA SER A 77 15.77 -10.84 -13.30
C SER A 77 15.94 -9.47 -12.64
N PHE A 78 17.20 -9.10 -12.39
CA PHE A 78 17.59 -7.80 -11.85
C PHE A 78 18.55 -7.12 -12.82
N ARG A 79 18.34 -5.83 -13.08
CA ARG A 79 19.23 -4.99 -13.91
C ARG A 79 19.39 -3.60 -13.31
N VAL A 80 20.59 -3.05 -13.42
CA VAL A 80 20.86 -1.63 -13.23
C VAL A 80 20.67 -0.94 -14.57
N ILE A 81 19.71 -0.03 -14.66
CA ILE A 81 19.32 0.64 -15.90
C ILE A 81 20.12 1.94 -16.07
N MET A 82 20.27 2.68 -14.96
CA MET A 82 21.04 3.90 -14.87
C MET A 82 21.73 3.96 -13.51
N ALA A 83 22.97 4.42 -13.47
CA ALA A 83 23.70 4.66 -12.23
C ALA A 83 24.77 5.73 -12.45
N ASP A 84 24.49 6.93 -11.96
CA ASP A 84 25.45 8.03 -11.87
C ASP A 84 25.30 8.77 -10.52
N GLU A 85 25.99 9.89 -10.35
CA GLU A 85 25.98 10.64 -9.09
C GLU A 85 24.62 11.29 -8.76
N ASN A 86 23.74 11.47 -9.74
CA ASN A 86 22.47 12.17 -9.61
C ASN A 86 21.28 11.20 -9.57
N GLN A 87 21.40 10.04 -10.21
CA GLN A 87 20.29 9.08 -10.32
C GLN A 87 20.78 7.63 -10.33
N ILE A 88 20.01 6.77 -9.66
CA ILE A 88 20.04 5.32 -9.85
C ILE A 88 18.65 4.85 -10.27
N GLU A 89 18.58 4.04 -11.32
CA GLU A 89 17.37 3.31 -11.74
C GLU A 89 17.64 1.81 -11.78
N LEU A 90 16.77 1.05 -11.10
CA LEU A 90 16.83 -0.40 -11.01
C LEU A 90 15.59 -1.03 -11.65
N SER A 91 15.78 -2.18 -12.29
CA SER A 91 14.74 -2.99 -12.94
C SER A 91 14.70 -4.38 -12.30
N PHE A 92 13.49 -4.80 -11.95
CA PHE A 92 13.18 -6.14 -11.45
C PHE A 92 12.05 -6.72 -12.30
N ALA A 93 12.45 -7.50 -13.31
CA ALA A 93 11.54 -7.98 -14.33
C ALA A 93 11.25 -9.47 -14.20
N THR A 94 10.00 -9.84 -14.50
CA THR A 94 9.58 -11.22 -14.72
C THR A 94 8.88 -11.31 -16.07
N SER A 95 9.17 -12.38 -16.80
CA SER A 95 8.55 -12.66 -18.09
C SER A 95 7.74 -13.93 -17.97
N TRP A 96 6.47 -13.86 -18.36
CA TRP A 96 5.67 -15.05 -18.47
C TRP A 96 6.19 -15.92 -19.62
N ASN A 97 6.23 -17.22 -19.40
CA ASN A 97 6.61 -18.18 -20.43
C ASN A 97 5.61 -19.34 -20.42
N PRO A 98 4.91 -19.59 -21.55
CA PRO A 98 3.86 -20.60 -21.68
C PRO A 98 4.34 -22.03 -21.45
N SER A 99 5.66 -22.26 -21.52
CA SER A 99 6.28 -23.59 -21.37
C SER A 99 6.46 -23.99 -19.91
N PHE A 100 6.44 -23.02 -18.99
CA PHE A 100 6.36 -23.35 -17.58
C PHE A 100 4.90 -23.60 -17.24
N ASN A 101 4.60 -24.77 -16.68
CA ASN A 101 3.29 -25.13 -16.12
C ASN A 101 2.89 -24.24 -14.93
N ASP A 102 3.54 -23.10 -14.75
CA ASP A 102 3.43 -22.26 -13.59
C ASP A 102 2.21 -21.34 -13.72
N SER A 103 1.46 -21.25 -12.64
CA SER A 103 0.26 -20.44 -12.47
C SER A 103 0.59 -18.95 -12.32
N GLY A 104 1.54 -18.45 -13.10
CA GLY A 104 1.97 -17.06 -13.12
C GLY A 104 1.02 -16.20 -13.95
N ILE A 105 1.01 -14.90 -13.67
CA ILE A 105 0.23 -13.92 -14.43
C ILE A 105 0.76 -13.92 -15.89
N PRO A 106 -0.09 -14.06 -16.92
CA PRO A 106 0.32 -14.08 -18.32
C PRO A 106 0.71 -12.68 -18.85
N LEU A 107 1.72 -12.07 -18.20
CA LEU A 107 2.28 -10.75 -18.50
C LEU A 107 3.79 -10.73 -18.32
N ASN A 108 4.46 -9.91 -19.13
CA ASN A 108 5.76 -9.37 -18.77
C ASN A 108 5.52 -8.23 -17.78
N ILE A 109 6.22 -8.27 -16.64
CA ILE A 109 6.10 -7.23 -15.61
C ILE A 109 7.51 -6.77 -15.25
N ASP A 110 7.78 -5.47 -15.40
CA ASP A 110 9.06 -4.85 -15.05
C ASP A 110 8.84 -3.76 -14.00
N LYS A 111 9.22 -4.04 -12.75
CA LYS A 111 9.15 -3.08 -11.64
C LYS A 111 10.41 -2.22 -11.64
N ARG A 112 10.21 -0.92 -11.56
CA ARG A 112 11.27 0.09 -11.63
C ARG A 112 11.34 0.90 -10.35
N PHE A 113 12.55 1.10 -9.85
CA PHE A 113 12.83 1.93 -8.68
C PHE A 113 13.86 2.97 -9.06
N ILE A 114 13.56 4.24 -8.78
CA ILE A 114 14.45 5.37 -9.07
C ILE A 114 14.75 6.12 -7.78
N MET A 115 16.04 6.33 -7.50
CA MET A 115 16.47 7.22 -6.42
C MET A 115 17.25 8.40 -7.01
N LEU A 116 16.85 9.61 -6.62
CA LEU A 116 17.49 10.84 -7.05
C LEU A 116 18.33 11.43 -5.92
N ARG A 117 19.39 12.15 -6.29
CA ARG A 117 20.23 12.90 -5.36
C ARG A 117 19.47 14.09 -4.79
N GLY A 118 19.49 14.23 -3.46
CA GLY A 118 18.93 15.38 -2.77
C GLY A 118 17.44 15.25 -2.40
N ASP A 119 16.78 14.17 -2.80
CA ASP A 119 15.37 13.93 -2.49
C ASP A 119 15.21 13.02 -1.25
N SER A 120 14.22 13.31 -0.42
CA SER A 120 13.91 12.52 0.79
C SER A 120 12.99 11.32 0.51
N GLY A 121 13.02 10.79 -0.70
CA GLY A 121 12.14 9.73 -1.18
C GLY A 121 12.72 9.00 -2.38
N PHE A 122 11.95 8.06 -2.93
CA PHE A 122 12.28 7.32 -4.14
C PHE A 122 11.01 7.10 -4.95
N TYR A 123 11.18 6.98 -6.27
CA TYR A 123 10.09 6.77 -7.21
C TYR A 123 9.99 5.30 -7.56
N LEU A 124 8.78 4.85 -7.84
CA LEU A 124 8.50 3.49 -8.29
C LEU A 124 7.41 3.51 -9.36
N TYR A 125 7.55 2.63 -10.33
CA TYR A 125 6.52 2.37 -11.33
C TYR A 125 6.68 0.93 -11.84
N ALA A 126 5.67 0.41 -12.53
CA ALA A 126 5.76 -0.89 -13.16
C ALA A 126 5.23 -0.84 -14.58
N ILE A 127 5.90 -1.58 -15.46
CA ILE A 127 5.51 -1.73 -16.86
C ILE A 127 4.89 -3.12 -17.01
N TYR A 128 3.64 -3.15 -17.49
CA TYR A 128 2.91 -4.38 -17.79
C TYR A 128 2.79 -4.51 -19.30
N GLU A 129 3.27 -5.62 -19.85
CA GLU A 129 3.20 -5.89 -21.28
C GLU A 129 2.58 -7.28 -21.52
N ARG A 130 1.57 -7.31 -22.38
CA ARG A 130 0.96 -8.53 -22.90
C ARG A 130 1.29 -8.64 -24.38
N LEU A 131 1.95 -9.71 -24.78
CA LEU A 131 2.28 -9.94 -26.19
C LEU A 131 1.10 -10.57 -26.95
N GLU A 132 1.09 -10.39 -28.27
CA GLU A 132 0.08 -11.00 -29.15
C GLU A 132 0.12 -12.53 -29.03
N GLY A 133 -1.06 -13.15 -29.01
CA GLY A 133 -1.22 -14.60 -28.89
C GLY A 133 -1.13 -15.15 -27.46
N TRP A 134 -0.88 -14.31 -26.46
CA TRP A 134 -0.91 -14.74 -25.05
C TRP A 134 -2.35 -14.94 -24.54
N PRO A 135 -2.55 -15.73 -23.46
CA PRO A 135 -3.89 -15.98 -22.91
C PRO A 135 -4.60 -14.72 -22.43
N ASP A 136 -5.92 -14.71 -22.57
CA ASP A 136 -6.76 -13.66 -22.00
C ASP A 136 -6.64 -13.65 -20.47
N LEU A 137 -6.76 -12.45 -19.89
CA LEU A 137 -6.47 -12.20 -18.48
C LEU A 137 -7.42 -11.14 -17.94
N ASN A 138 -8.02 -11.41 -16.79
CA ASN A 138 -8.67 -10.40 -15.96
C ASN A 138 -7.72 -9.98 -14.85
N ILE A 139 -7.48 -8.68 -14.70
CA ILE A 139 -6.75 -8.11 -13.57
C ILE A 139 -7.76 -7.29 -12.78
N ASP A 140 -8.15 -7.80 -11.61
CA ASP A 140 -9.09 -7.12 -10.73
C ASP A 140 -8.38 -6.03 -9.92
N GLN A 141 -7.12 -6.29 -9.55
CA GLN A 141 -6.33 -5.38 -8.74
C GLN A 141 -4.84 -5.59 -8.97
N THR A 142 -4.08 -4.51 -8.88
CA THR A 142 -2.62 -4.51 -8.77
C THR A 142 -2.28 -3.44 -7.73
N ARG A 143 -1.45 -3.78 -6.75
CA ARG A 143 -1.11 -2.86 -5.66
C ARG A 143 0.37 -2.84 -5.35
N ILE A 144 0.83 -1.69 -4.88
CA ILE A 144 2.02 -1.58 -4.05
C ILE A 144 1.59 -1.44 -2.58
N VAL A 145 2.22 -2.23 -1.72
CA VAL A 145 1.93 -2.30 -0.30
C VAL A 145 3.19 -1.96 0.48
N PHE A 146 3.09 -1.09 1.49
CA PHE A 146 4.12 -0.86 2.49
C PHE A 146 3.55 -1.05 3.90
N LYS A 147 4.11 -2.00 4.65
CA LYS A 147 3.78 -2.22 6.06
C LYS A 147 4.82 -1.53 6.92
N LEU A 148 4.43 -0.44 7.59
CA LEU A 148 5.30 0.37 8.43
C LEU A 148 5.32 -0.16 9.87
N GLN A 149 6.32 0.23 10.65
CA GLN A 149 6.42 -0.18 12.05
C GLN A 149 5.19 0.22 12.89
N ARG A 150 4.48 -0.80 13.40
CA ARG A 150 3.26 -0.71 14.22
C ARG A 150 3.38 0.17 15.46
N ASN A 151 4.55 0.16 16.09
CA ASN A 151 4.84 0.93 17.30
C ASN A 151 5.26 2.38 17.02
N LYS A 152 5.48 2.75 15.76
CA LYS A 152 5.94 4.09 15.36
C LYS A 152 4.87 4.87 14.62
N PHE A 153 4.28 4.26 13.61
CA PHE A 153 3.30 4.89 12.73
C PHE A 153 1.90 4.52 13.21
N GLN A 154 1.22 5.46 13.85
CA GLN A 154 -0.10 5.24 14.46
C GLN A 154 -1.16 6.20 13.94
N TYR A 155 -0.72 7.28 13.31
CA TYR A 155 -1.60 8.34 12.84
C TYR A 155 -1.64 8.31 11.32
N MET A 156 -2.82 8.06 10.78
CA MET A 156 -3.07 7.99 9.35
C MET A 156 -3.67 9.31 8.87
N ALA A 157 -3.23 9.77 7.70
CA ALA A 157 -3.72 10.98 7.05
C ALA A 157 -4.00 10.71 5.58
N LEU A 158 -5.28 10.81 5.18
CA LEU A 158 -5.72 10.67 3.78
C LEU A 158 -5.99 12.03 3.14
N SER A 159 -6.51 12.97 3.92
CA SER A 159 -6.78 14.35 3.53
C SER A 159 -6.80 15.22 4.78
N ASP A 160 -6.85 16.55 4.60
CA ASP A 160 -6.88 17.53 5.71
C ASP A 160 -8.02 17.26 6.71
N ASP A 161 -9.15 16.74 6.23
CA ASP A 161 -10.36 16.42 7.00
C ASP A 161 -10.48 14.93 7.36
N ARG A 162 -9.64 14.06 6.79
CA ARG A 162 -9.66 12.61 7.04
C ARG A 162 -8.31 12.13 7.54
N GLN A 163 -8.11 12.36 8.83
CA GLN A 163 -6.91 11.96 9.55
C GLN A 163 -7.29 11.52 10.96
N ARG A 164 -6.68 10.44 11.45
CA ARG A 164 -7.01 9.87 12.75
C ARG A 164 -5.91 8.95 13.25
N ILE A 165 -5.97 8.65 14.55
CA ILE A 165 -5.31 7.47 15.09
C ILE A 165 -6.00 6.24 14.51
N MET A 166 -5.22 5.36 13.91
CA MET A 166 -5.72 4.11 13.38
C MET A 166 -5.82 3.05 14.49
N PRO A 167 -6.92 2.28 14.54
CA PRO A 167 -6.94 1.03 15.29
C PRO A 167 -5.88 0.05 14.79
N MET A 168 -5.39 -0.78 15.71
CA MET A 168 -4.48 -1.88 15.40
C MET A 168 -5.27 -3.13 14.99
N PHE A 169 -4.59 -4.09 14.37
CA PHE A 169 -5.24 -5.34 13.93
C PHE A 169 -5.83 -6.08 15.13
N GLU A 170 -5.10 -6.11 16.23
CA GLU A 170 -5.47 -6.74 17.49
C GLU A 170 -6.72 -6.07 18.11
N ASP A 171 -6.96 -4.78 17.87
CA ASP A 171 -8.17 -4.08 18.33
C ASP A 171 -9.41 -4.60 17.60
N ARG A 172 -9.28 -4.88 16.29
CA ARG A 172 -10.36 -5.46 15.49
C ARG A 172 -10.58 -6.94 15.82
N GLU A 173 -9.52 -7.71 16.05
CA GLU A 173 -9.63 -9.14 16.39
C GLU A 173 -10.41 -9.37 17.69
N HIS A 174 -10.21 -8.52 18.69
CA HIS A 174 -10.96 -8.56 19.95
C HIS A 174 -12.29 -7.80 19.88
N GLY A 175 -12.57 -7.12 18.77
CA GLY A 175 -13.79 -6.38 18.53
C GLY A 175 -14.98 -7.30 18.21
N GLN A 176 -16.16 -6.69 18.11
CA GLN A 176 -17.38 -7.37 17.71
C GLN A 176 -17.72 -7.01 16.26
N PRO A 177 -17.62 -7.95 15.30
CA PRO A 177 -18.12 -7.73 13.95
C PRO A 177 -19.61 -7.35 13.97
N LEU A 178 -19.96 -6.34 13.19
CA LEU A 178 -21.35 -5.90 13.02
C LEU A 178 -22.02 -6.67 11.87
N ALA A 179 -23.11 -6.12 11.33
CA ALA A 179 -23.86 -6.75 10.24
C ALA A 179 -23.00 -6.97 8.97
N TYR A 180 -21.98 -6.13 8.76
CA TYR A 180 -21.00 -6.26 7.69
C TYR A 180 -19.63 -6.61 8.29
N PRO A 181 -18.91 -7.62 7.77
CA PRO A 181 -17.62 -8.06 8.34
C PRO A 181 -16.53 -6.98 8.26
N GLU A 182 -16.68 -6.00 7.36
CA GLU A 182 -15.80 -4.84 7.24
C GLU A 182 -15.96 -3.86 8.42
N ALA A 183 -17.10 -3.86 9.10
CA ALA A 183 -17.43 -2.98 10.21
C ALA A 183 -17.31 -3.72 11.56
N VAL A 184 -16.41 -3.26 12.41
CA VAL A 184 -16.10 -3.88 13.70
C VAL A 184 -16.26 -2.86 14.81
N LEU A 185 -17.06 -3.21 15.82
CA LEU A 185 -17.18 -2.45 17.06
C LEU A 185 -15.96 -2.72 17.94
N LEU A 186 -15.18 -1.67 18.24
CA LEU A 186 -14.03 -1.74 19.13
C LEU A 186 -14.52 -1.70 20.58
N THR A 187 -14.46 -2.84 21.25
CA THR A 187 -14.95 -3.01 22.63
C THR A 187 -13.87 -2.72 23.68
N ASN A 188 -12.61 -3.01 23.36
CA ASN A 188 -11.47 -2.77 24.24
C ASN A 188 -10.19 -2.44 23.43
N PRO A 189 -10.12 -1.26 22.81
CA PRO A 189 -8.96 -0.88 22.00
C PRO A 189 -7.72 -0.69 22.88
N THR A 190 -6.57 -1.06 22.33
CA THR A 190 -5.22 -0.89 22.90
C THR A 190 -4.89 0.58 23.11
N ASN A 191 -5.39 1.47 22.25
CA ASN A 191 -5.33 2.91 22.46
C ASN A 191 -6.63 3.42 23.14
N PRO A 192 -6.55 3.96 24.37
CA PRO A 192 -7.72 4.47 25.09
C PRO A 192 -8.46 5.60 24.37
N ALA A 193 -7.79 6.37 23.50
CA ALA A 193 -8.42 7.45 22.72
C ALA A 193 -9.47 6.93 21.71
N LEU A 194 -9.42 5.64 21.37
CA LEU A 194 -10.38 5.00 20.46
C LEU A 194 -11.67 4.56 21.18
N ARG A 195 -11.79 4.77 22.50
CA ARG A 195 -13.03 4.51 23.23
C ARG A 195 -13.98 5.71 23.11
N GLY A 196 -15.26 5.48 22.82
CA GLY A 196 -16.28 6.52 22.87
C GLY A 196 -16.39 7.45 21.64
N GLU A 197 -15.51 7.33 20.65
CA GLU A 197 -15.64 8.08 19.40
C GLU A 197 -16.78 7.52 18.53
N VAL A 198 -17.87 8.26 18.44
CA VAL A 198 -18.92 8.01 17.44
C VAL A 198 -18.36 8.50 16.09
N PRO A 199 -18.27 7.64 15.05
CA PRO A 199 -17.84 8.11 13.74
C PRO A 199 -18.74 9.28 13.32
N PRO A 200 -18.21 10.34 12.68
CA PRO A 200 -19.08 11.34 12.08
C PRO A 200 -20.02 10.60 11.15
N LEU A 201 -21.33 10.76 11.39
CA LEU A 201 -22.35 10.26 10.48
C LEU A 201 -21.95 10.74 9.09
N ILE A 202 -21.64 9.81 8.19
CA ILE A 202 -21.62 10.10 6.77
C ILE A 202 -22.99 10.70 6.51
N ASP A 203 -23.05 11.99 6.19
CA ASP A 203 -24.31 12.61 5.81
C ASP A 203 -24.72 12.02 4.46
N VAL A 204 -25.53 10.96 4.52
CA VAL A 204 -26.10 10.27 3.35
C VAL A 204 -27.23 11.10 2.73
N SER A 205 -27.21 12.44 2.86
CA SER A 205 -28.26 13.33 2.38
C SER A 205 -28.38 13.39 0.85
N THR A 206 -27.46 12.78 0.10
CA THR A 206 -27.58 12.72 -1.37
C THR A 206 -27.23 11.35 -1.95
N PHE A 207 -28.00 10.32 -1.63
CA PHE A 207 -28.13 9.12 -2.47
C PHE A 207 -29.39 9.23 -3.33
N SER A 208 -29.22 9.35 -4.65
CA SER A 208 -30.33 9.20 -5.59
C SER A 208 -30.75 7.74 -5.65
N LEU A 209 -31.98 7.52 -5.20
CA LEU A 209 -32.61 6.23 -4.97
C LEU A 209 -32.87 5.48 -6.28
N LYS A 210 -32.36 4.24 -6.42
CA LYS A 210 -33.11 3.15 -7.06
C LYS A 210 -33.02 1.87 -6.23
N ILE A 211 -33.93 1.80 -5.24
CA ILE A 211 -34.61 0.61 -4.71
C ILE A 211 -33.71 -0.54 -4.20
N PHE A 212 -33.46 -0.60 -2.88
CA PHE A 212 -34.09 -1.58 -1.96
C PHE A 212 -33.80 -1.23 -0.48
N SER A 213 -34.79 -1.56 0.35
CA SER A 213 -35.02 -1.27 1.78
C SER A 213 -33.80 -1.16 2.72
N MET A 214 -33.69 -0.02 3.40
CA MET A 214 -32.83 0.19 4.58
C MET A 214 -33.67 -0.05 5.85
N PHE A 215 -33.33 -1.07 6.64
CA PHE A 215 -33.83 -1.16 8.01
C PHE A 215 -33.03 -0.17 8.86
N LEU A 216 -33.69 0.90 9.31
CA LEU A 216 -33.21 1.74 10.40
C LEU A 216 -33.17 0.89 11.67
N ALA A 217 -32.02 0.29 11.98
CA ALA A 217 -31.76 -0.22 13.31
C ALA A 217 -31.60 1.00 14.23
N TYR A 218 -32.58 1.19 15.11
CA TYR A 218 -32.53 2.12 16.21
C TYR A 218 -31.34 1.74 17.11
N MET A 219 -30.20 2.43 16.96
CA MET A 219 -29.07 2.32 17.89
C MET A 219 -29.44 3.13 19.14
N PRO A 220 -29.70 2.51 20.30
CA PRO A 220 -29.96 3.27 21.52
C PRO A 220 -28.72 4.09 21.87
N SER A 221 -28.97 5.30 22.37
CA SER A 221 -28.01 6.37 22.68
C SER A 221 -27.05 6.07 23.85
N TYR A 222 -26.46 4.87 23.89
CA TYR A 222 -25.55 4.39 24.93
C TYR A 222 -24.43 3.50 24.37
N CYS A 223 -23.95 3.75 23.15
CA CYS A 223 -22.72 3.11 22.68
C CYS A 223 -21.57 4.11 22.73
N GLU A 224 -20.84 4.10 23.86
CA GLU A 224 -19.51 4.69 24.00
C GLU A 224 -18.45 3.85 23.24
N ALA A 225 -18.80 3.29 22.08
CA ALA A 225 -17.98 2.30 21.39
C ALA A 225 -17.79 2.72 19.93
N GLN A 226 -16.53 2.72 19.49
CA GLN A 226 -16.13 3.14 18.16
C GLN A 226 -16.34 2.02 17.15
N VAL A 227 -16.86 2.35 15.97
CA VAL A 227 -16.95 1.42 14.84
C VAL A 227 -15.83 1.73 13.86
N ASP A 228 -14.97 0.74 13.65
CA ASP A 228 -13.93 0.74 12.63
C ASP A 228 -14.45 0.07 11.36
N ASP A 229 -14.42 0.78 10.23
CA ASP A 229 -14.89 0.27 8.94
C ASP A 229 -13.79 0.42 7.89
N LYS A 230 -13.50 -0.68 7.17
CA LYS A 230 -12.50 -0.74 6.10
C LYS A 230 -12.68 0.39 5.06
N TYR A 231 -13.91 0.78 4.74
CA TYR A 231 -14.20 1.80 3.74
C TYR A 231 -13.96 3.24 4.24
N GLN A 232 -13.66 3.44 5.54
CA GLN A 232 -13.14 4.71 6.04
C GLN A 232 -11.75 5.04 5.47
N TYR A 233 -11.11 4.07 4.82
CA TYR A 233 -9.75 4.15 4.29
C TYR A 233 -9.68 4.17 2.76
N SER A 234 -10.83 4.26 2.08
CA SER A 234 -10.88 4.47 0.63
C SER A 234 -11.10 5.94 0.27
N CYS A 235 -10.68 6.32 -0.92
CA CYS A 235 -11.06 7.60 -1.51
C CYS A 235 -11.30 7.42 -3.01
N ASP A 236 -12.01 8.37 -3.60
CA ASP A 236 -12.14 8.42 -5.05
C ASP A 236 -10.77 8.71 -5.66
N ASP A 237 -10.45 8.07 -6.78
CA ASP A 237 -9.15 8.21 -7.45
C ASP A 237 -8.77 9.68 -7.69
N LYS A 238 -9.73 10.51 -8.15
CA LYS A 238 -9.51 11.94 -8.40
C LYS A 238 -9.02 12.74 -7.19
N ASP A 239 -9.29 12.26 -5.98
CA ASP A 239 -8.91 12.92 -4.72
C ASP A 239 -7.66 12.24 -4.11
N ASN A 240 -7.22 11.10 -4.64
CA ASN A 240 -6.14 10.26 -4.11
C ASN A 240 -4.74 10.70 -4.59
N GLN A 241 -4.35 11.94 -4.29
CA GLN A 241 -3.05 12.46 -4.73
C GLN A 241 -1.92 12.15 -3.75
N VAL A 242 -2.20 12.24 -2.44
CA VAL A 242 -1.23 12.00 -1.38
C VAL A 242 -1.93 11.48 -0.13
N HIS A 243 -1.36 10.43 0.45
CA HIS A 243 -1.81 9.88 1.72
C HIS A 243 -0.63 9.25 2.45
N GLY A 244 -0.76 9.06 3.75
CA GLY A 244 0.37 8.57 4.50
C GLY A 244 0.13 8.36 5.98
N TRP A 245 1.26 8.16 6.65
CA TRP A 245 1.34 7.80 8.05
C TRP A 245 2.35 8.67 8.76
N ILE A 246 2.04 9.04 10.00
CA ILE A 246 2.87 9.91 10.83
C ILE A 246 3.34 9.12 12.05
N CYS A 247 4.65 9.18 12.28
CA CYS A 247 5.31 8.86 13.53
C CYS A 247 5.61 10.17 14.25
N PHE A 248 5.24 10.26 15.52
CA PHE A 248 5.50 11.46 16.33
C PHE A 248 6.89 11.45 16.97
N GLU A 249 7.46 10.27 17.23
CA GLU A 249 8.72 10.10 17.95
C GLU A 249 9.63 9.03 17.30
N PRO A 250 10.66 9.43 16.54
CA PRO A 250 10.94 10.80 16.08
C PRO A 250 9.89 11.29 15.05
N PRO A 251 9.73 12.62 14.87
CA PRO A 251 8.75 13.16 13.93
C PRO A 251 9.13 12.80 12.48
N VAL A 252 8.45 11.81 11.92
CA VAL A 252 8.68 11.27 10.58
C VAL A 252 7.35 10.95 9.91
N GLY A 253 7.16 11.41 8.68
CA GLY A 253 6.02 11.02 7.84
C GLY A 253 6.45 10.05 6.74
N PHE A 254 5.61 9.08 6.42
CA PHE A 254 5.71 8.25 5.24
C PHE A 254 4.53 8.57 4.32
N TRP A 255 4.80 9.04 3.10
CA TRP A 255 3.78 9.53 2.17
C TRP A 255 3.86 8.76 0.85
N MET A 256 2.73 8.26 0.39
CA MET A 256 2.53 7.78 -0.97
C MET A 256 2.00 8.96 -1.79
N ILE A 257 2.63 9.23 -2.94
CA ILE A 257 2.22 10.31 -3.84
C ILE A 257 1.89 9.69 -5.19
N THR A 258 0.66 9.88 -5.65
CA THR A 258 0.19 9.42 -6.97
C THR A 258 -0.02 10.64 -7.86
N PRO A 259 0.93 10.98 -8.74
CA PRO A 259 0.86 12.21 -9.53
C PRO A 259 -0.13 12.15 -10.70
N SER A 260 -0.59 10.96 -11.09
CA SER A 260 -1.51 10.75 -12.22
C SER A 260 -2.31 9.47 -12.03
N ASP A 261 -3.58 9.48 -12.43
CA ASP A 261 -4.45 8.30 -12.46
C ASP A 261 -4.57 7.69 -13.87
N GLU A 262 -3.76 8.10 -14.85
CA GLU A 262 -3.85 7.61 -16.24
C GLU A 262 -3.66 6.08 -16.35
N PHE A 263 -2.98 5.46 -15.38
CA PHE A 263 -2.82 4.01 -15.30
C PHE A 263 -3.97 3.30 -14.60
N ARG A 264 -4.89 4.03 -13.95
CA ARG A 264 -6.04 3.46 -13.24
C ARG A 264 -7.22 3.22 -14.19
N THR A 265 -8.08 2.29 -13.81
CA THR A 265 -9.25 1.87 -14.60
C THR A 265 -10.54 2.35 -13.96
N ALA A 266 -11.63 2.37 -14.73
CA ALA A 266 -12.98 2.76 -14.29
C ALA A 266 -13.21 4.25 -13.91
N GLY A 267 -12.21 5.10 -14.14
CA GLY A 267 -12.38 6.56 -14.14
C GLY A 267 -12.32 7.21 -12.75
N PRO A 268 -12.47 8.55 -12.68
CA PRO A 268 -12.07 9.37 -11.54
C PRO A 268 -12.87 9.15 -10.24
N VAL A 269 -14.02 8.49 -10.32
CA VAL A 269 -14.92 8.23 -9.17
C VAL A 269 -14.82 6.80 -8.67
N LYS A 270 -13.91 5.98 -9.23
CA LYS A 270 -13.61 4.68 -8.67
C LYS A 270 -13.00 4.90 -7.28
N GLN A 271 -13.46 4.12 -6.31
CA GLN A 271 -12.91 4.11 -4.97
C GLN A 271 -11.88 3.01 -4.82
N ASP A 272 -10.68 3.41 -4.41
CA ASP A 272 -9.60 2.50 -4.08
C ASP A 272 -9.13 2.70 -2.63
N LEU A 273 -8.57 1.65 -2.06
CA LEU A 273 -8.04 1.69 -0.69
C LEU A 273 -6.69 2.40 -0.70
N THR A 274 -6.55 3.39 0.17
CA THR A 274 -5.29 4.10 0.41
C THR A 274 -4.50 3.48 1.57
N SER A 275 -5.22 2.88 2.51
CA SER A 275 -4.67 2.26 3.72
C SER A 275 -5.49 1.04 4.13
N HIS A 276 -4.95 0.28 5.07
CA HIS A 276 -5.62 -0.84 5.72
C HIS A 276 -5.47 -0.72 7.24
N VAL A 277 -6.20 -1.48 8.06
CA VAL A 277 -5.99 -1.50 9.53
C VAL A 277 -4.53 -1.78 9.90
N GLY A 278 -4.03 -1.08 10.93
CA GLY A 278 -2.60 -0.95 11.22
C GLY A 278 -1.87 -0.06 10.21
N PRO A 279 -0.57 0.23 10.38
CA PRO A 279 0.13 1.15 9.48
C PRO A 279 0.55 0.52 8.16
N ILE A 280 -0.45 0.28 7.30
CA ILE A 280 -0.31 -0.28 5.97
C ILE A 280 -0.72 0.79 4.97
N THR A 281 0.22 1.18 4.11
CA THR A 281 -0.02 2.10 2.98
C THR A 281 -0.22 1.29 1.71
N LEU A 282 -1.22 1.65 0.91
CA LEU A 282 -1.60 1.00 -0.34
C LEU A 282 -1.64 2.03 -1.48
N SER A 283 -1.30 1.60 -2.70
CA SER A 283 -1.62 2.29 -3.96
C SER A 283 -1.78 1.28 -5.09
#